data_AF-C6SVE3-F1
#
_entry.id   AF-C6SVE3-F1
#
_cell.length_a   1.000
_cell.length_b   1.000
_cell.length_c   1.000
_cell.angle_alpha   90.00
_cell.angle_beta   90.00
_cell.angle_gamma   90.00
#
_symmetry.space_group_name_H-M   'P 1'
#
loop_
_entity.id
_entity.type
_entity.pdbx_description
1 polymer ?
#
loop_
_entity_poly.entity_id
_entity_poly.type
_entity_poly.pdbx_seq_one_letter_code
_entity_poly.pdbx_strand_id
1 'polypeptide(L)'
;MKSGKFTLGYKTVLKSLRSSKGKLIIIANNCPPLRKSEIEYYAMLAKVGVHHYNGNNVDLGTACGKYYRVCCLSIIDPGDSDIIKTLPGEQ
;
A
#
# COMPACT_ATOMS: atom_id res chain seq x y z
N MET A 1 -5.61 -10.00 -6.30
CA MET A 1 -4.41 -10.80 -5.92
C MET A 1 -4.07 -11.94 -6.86
N LYS A 2 -4.93 -12.30 -7.83
CA LYS A 2 -4.62 -13.37 -8.80
C LYS A 2 -3.51 -13.00 -9.79
N SER A 3 -3.40 -11.72 -10.16
CA SER A 3 -2.30 -11.17 -10.97
C SER A 3 -1.64 -9.99 -10.26
N GLY A 4 -0.44 -9.63 -10.75
CA GLY A 4 0.40 -8.56 -10.20
C GLY A 4 1.33 -8.99 -9.06
N LYS A 5 2.12 -8.04 -8.59
CA LYS A 5 3.12 -8.21 -7.52
C LYS A 5 2.91 -7.15 -6.45
N PHE A 6 2.87 -7.58 -5.20
CA PHE A 6 2.69 -6.69 -4.06
C PHE A 6 3.53 -7.18 -2.88
N THR A 7 3.71 -6.31 -1.89
CA THR A 7 4.32 -6.64 -0.61
C THR A 7 3.44 -6.18 0.54
N LEU A 8 3.41 -6.95 1.63
CA LEU A 8 2.53 -6.72 2.77
C LEU A 8 3.36 -6.41 4.01
N GLY A 9 2.98 -5.35 4.73
CA GLY A 9 3.56 -5.00 6.02
C GLY A 9 4.60 -3.88 5.94
N TYR A 10 4.75 -3.21 7.08
CA TYR A 10 5.49 -1.95 7.21
C TYR A 10 6.96 -2.05 6.76
N LYS A 11 7.72 -3.07 7.21
CA LYS A 11 9.15 -3.19 6.86
C LYS A 11 9.38 -3.35 5.36
N THR A 12 8.55 -4.16 4.70
CA THR A 12 8.67 -4.42 3.26
C THR A 12 8.13 -3.27 2.42
N VAL A 13 7.08 -2.58 2.88
CA VAL A 13 6.56 -1.35 2.26
C VAL A 13 7.61 -0.24 2.29
N LEU A 14 8.27 -0.03 3.44
CA LEU A 14 9.37 0.93 3.50
C LEU A 14 10.54 0.53 2.60
N LYS A 15 10.83 -0.76 2.48
CA LYS A 15 11.86 -1.26 1.56
C LYS A 15 11.46 -0.99 0.09
N SER A 16 10.21 -1.22 -0.29
CA SER A 16 9.75 -0.98 -1.66
C SER A 16 9.75 0.50 -2.02
N LEU A 17 9.38 1.38 -1.07
CA LEU A 17 9.47 2.83 -1.21
C LEU A 17 10.93 3.30 -1.38
N ARG A 18 11.85 2.85 -0.52
CA ARG A 18 13.28 3.20 -0.62
C ARG A 18 13.95 2.68 -1.90
N SER A 19 13.45 1.59 -2.47
CA SER A 19 13.94 1.04 -3.75
C SER A 19 13.18 1.58 -4.97
N SER A 20 12.26 2.53 -4.79
CA SER A 20 11.40 3.08 -5.85
C SER A 20 10.67 2.03 -6.69
N LYS A 21 10.32 0.89 -6.07
CA LYS A 21 9.59 -0.21 -6.71
C LYS A 21 8.08 -0.15 -6.46
N GLY A 22 7.66 0.58 -5.43
CA GLY A 22 6.24 0.75 -5.13
C GLY A 22 5.60 1.74 -6.09
N LYS A 23 4.45 1.40 -6.65
CA LYS A 23 3.63 2.26 -7.53
C LYS A 23 2.39 2.83 -6.82
N LEU A 24 1.88 2.11 -5.83
CA LEU A 24 0.77 2.53 -4.98
C LEU A 24 0.93 1.95 -3.58
N ILE A 25 0.66 2.73 -2.54
CA ILE A 25 0.62 2.29 -1.15
C ILE A 25 -0.82 2.32 -0.65
N ILE A 26 -1.25 1.27 0.05
CA ILE A 26 -2.55 1.24 0.73
C ILE A 26 -2.32 1.13 2.23
N ILE A 27 -3.01 1.97 3.01
CA ILE A 27 -2.88 2.02 4.46
C ILE A 27 -4.26 1.79 5.09
N ALA A 28 -4.35 0.83 6.03
CA ALA A 28 -5.56 0.57 6.81
C ALA A 28 -5.88 1.75 7.75
N ASN A 29 -7.16 1.97 8.01
CA ASN A 29 -7.63 3.10 8.82
C ASN A 29 -7.04 3.12 10.24
N ASN A 30 -6.92 1.95 10.88
CA ASN A 30 -6.38 1.82 12.24
C ASN A 30 -4.84 1.67 12.30
N CYS A 31 -4.12 2.05 11.24
CA CYS A 31 -2.66 1.97 11.27
C CYS A 31 -2.09 3.02 12.25
N PRO A 32 -1.14 2.66 13.16
CA PRO A 32 -0.67 3.58 14.18
C PRO A 32 -0.16 4.90 13.58
N PRO A 33 -0.53 6.07 14.15
CA PRO A 33 -0.27 7.38 13.55
C PRO A 33 1.19 7.58 13.15
N LEU A 34 2.14 7.22 14.02
CA LEU A 34 3.58 7.34 13.73
C LEU A 34 3.99 6.56 12.47
N ARG A 35 3.49 5.33 12.28
CA ARG A 35 3.80 4.52 11.09
C ARG A 35 3.10 5.03 9.85
N LYS A 36 1.87 5.54 10.01
CA LYS A 36 1.10 6.13 8.92
C LYS A 36 1.84 7.36 8.37
N SER A 37 2.19 8.30 9.25
CA SER A 37 2.93 9.51 8.87
C SER A 37 4.29 9.21 8.26
N GLU A 38 5.01 8.22 8.78
CA GLU A 38 6.28 7.80 8.20
C GLU A 38 6.11 7.23 6.79
N ILE A 39 5.14 6.33 6.57
CA ILE A 39 4.87 5.77 5.24
C ILE A 39 4.47 6.87 4.26
N GLU A 40 3.59 7.79 4.66
CA GLU A 40 3.17 8.94 3.84
C GLU A 40 4.34 9.83 3.46
N TYR A 41 5.24 10.11 4.41
CA TYR A 41 6.45 10.89 4.17
C TYR A 41 7.36 10.22 3.13
N TYR A 42 7.66 8.92 3.29
CA TYR A 42 8.48 8.20 2.31
C TYR A 42 7.78 8.07 0.94
N ALA A 43 6.45 7.92 0.92
CA ALA A 43 5.68 7.87 -0.32
C ALA A 43 5.70 9.21 -1.06
N MET A 44 5.60 10.34 -0.34
CA MET A 44 5.76 11.68 -0.89
C MET A 44 7.14 11.84 -1.54
N LEU A 45 8.22 11.49 -0.83
CA LEU A 45 9.59 11.58 -1.37
C LEU A 45 9.79 10.70 -2.61
N ALA A 46 9.19 9.51 -2.63
CA ALA A 46 9.24 8.58 -3.75
C ALA A 46 8.25 8.93 -4.88
N LYS A 47 7.42 9.97 -4.72
CA LYS A 47 6.32 10.34 -5.63
C LYS A 47 5.34 9.18 -5.91
N VAL A 48 5.03 8.41 -4.87
CA VAL A 48 4.13 7.25 -4.94
C VAL A 48 2.78 7.62 -4.33
N GLY A 49 1.68 7.28 -5.00
CA GLY A 49 0.34 7.53 -4.49
C GLY A 49 0.04 6.72 -3.22
N VAL A 50 -0.68 7.33 -2.28
CA VAL A 50 -1.15 6.70 -1.05
C VAL A 50 -2.67 6.68 -1.06
N HIS A 51 -3.26 5.50 -0.86
CA HIS A 51 -4.69 5.30 -0.71
C HIS A 51 -5.02 4.91 0.74
N HIS A 52 -5.86 5.70 1.39
CA HIS A 52 -6.38 5.36 2.71
C HIS A 52 -7.56 4.41 2.57
N TYR A 53 -7.34 3.18 3.01
CA TYR A 53 -8.38 2.17 3.04
C TYR A 53 -9.29 2.42 4.25
N ASN A 54 -10.61 2.50 4.00
CA ASN A 54 -11.59 2.80 5.04
C ASN A 54 -11.75 1.68 6.09
N GLY A 55 -11.38 0.44 5.75
CA GLY A 55 -11.41 -0.69 6.69
C GLY A 55 -10.19 -0.77 7.61
N ASN A 56 -10.29 -1.64 8.62
CA ASN A 56 -9.21 -1.88 9.56
C ASN A 56 -8.16 -2.88 9.00
N ASN A 57 -7.11 -3.13 9.77
CA ASN A 57 -6.02 -4.04 9.38
C ASN A 57 -6.41 -5.53 9.29
N VAL A 58 -7.51 -5.96 9.92
CA VAL A 58 -8.09 -7.30 9.76
C VAL A 58 -8.83 -7.37 8.44
N ASP A 59 -9.64 -6.36 8.11
CA ASP A 59 -10.37 -6.26 6.85
C ASP A 59 -9.40 -6.22 5.67
N LEU A 60 -8.34 -5.40 5.77
CA LEU A 60 -7.31 -5.30 4.74
C LEU A 60 -6.56 -6.62 4.56
N GLY A 61 -6.22 -7.31 5.66
CA GLY A 61 -5.61 -8.64 5.62
C GLY A 61 -6.52 -9.68 4.93
N THR A 62 -7.81 -9.66 5.27
CA THR A 62 -8.82 -10.56 4.69
C THR A 62 -9.04 -10.28 3.20
N ALA A 63 -9.13 -9.00 2.80
CA ALA A 63 -9.19 -8.59 1.39
C ALA A 63 -7.94 -9.03 0.60
N CYS A 64 -6.81 -9.15 1.29
CA CYS A 64 -5.56 -9.68 0.78
C CYS A 64 -5.48 -11.23 0.83
N GLY A 65 -6.53 -11.93 1.22
CA GLY A 65 -6.54 -13.40 1.38
C GLY A 65 -5.54 -13.89 2.43
N LYS A 66 -5.25 -13.10 3.46
CA LYS A 66 -4.34 -13.45 4.56
C LYS A 66 -5.11 -13.66 5.86
N TYR A 67 -4.74 -14.71 6.59
CA TYR A 67 -5.24 -15.02 7.93
C TYR A 67 -4.53 -14.24 9.05
N TYR A 68 -3.85 -13.15 8.70
CA TYR A 68 -3.16 -12.28 9.64
C TYR A 68 -3.42 -10.81 9.28
N ARG A 69 -3.35 -9.96 10.30
CA ARG A 69 -3.54 -8.50 10.19
C ARG A 69 -2.48 -7.83 9.33
N VAL A 70 -2.91 -6.94 8.44
CA VAL A 70 -2.06 -6.14 7.54
C VAL A 70 -2.38 -4.66 7.71
N CYS A 71 -1.41 -3.87 8.19
CA CYS A 71 -1.56 -2.42 8.39
C CYS A 71 -1.45 -1.64 7.08
N CYS A 72 -0.59 -2.12 6.18
CA CYS A 72 -0.25 -1.44 4.94
C CYS A 72 0.30 -2.44 3.92
N LEU A 73 0.16 -2.10 2.64
CA LEU A 73 0.74 -2.85 1.53
C LEU A 73 1.24 -1.92 0.44
N SER A 74 2.16 -2.43 -0.38
CA SER A 74 2.70 -1.73 -1.53
C SER A 74 2.46 -2.58 -2.78
N ILE A 75 1.80 -1.99 -3.77
CA ILE A 75 1.66 -2.55 -5.12
C ILE A 75 2.95 -2.25 -5.87
N ILE A 76 3.65 -3.30 -6.31
CA ILE A 76 4.86 -3.20 -7.15
C ILE A 76 4.46 -3.29 -8.62
N ASP A 77 3.55 -4.21 -8.93
CA ASP A 77 3.01 -4.42 -10.26
C ASP A 77 1.49 -4.61 -10.14
N PRO A 78 0.66 -3.75 -10.75
CA PRO A 78 -0.79 -3.90 -10.71
C PRO A 78 -1.29 -5.15 -11.44
N GLY A 79 -0.50 -5.74 -12.35
CA GLY A 79 -1.01 -6.77 -13.26
C GLY A 79 -2.20 -6.23 -14.07
N ASP A 80 -3.28 -7.02 -14.13
CA ASP A 80 -4.50 -6.64 -14.86
C ASP A 80 -5.47 -5.77 -14.02
N SER A 81 -5.04 -5.33 -12.84
CA SER A 81 -5.87 -4.55 -11.94
C SER A 81 -5.90 -3.07 -12.31
N ASP A 82 -7.09 -2.48 -12.35
CA ASP A 82 -7.28 -1.05 -12.54
C ASP A 82 -6.96 -0.20 -11.29
N ILE A 83 -6.42 -0.81 -10.23
CA ILE A 83 -6.20 -0.19 -8.92
C ILE A 83 -5.32 1.08 -8.92
N ILE A 84 -4.46 1.25 -9.93
CA ILE A 84 -3.59 2.43 -10.04
C ILE A 84 -4.27 3.56 -10.83
N LYS A 85 -5.18 3.23 -11.76
CA LYS A 85 -5.82 4.20 -12.66
C LYS A 85 -6.72 5.20 -11.93
N THR A 86 -7.09 4.92 -10.69
CA THR A 86 -7.96 5.76 -9.86
C THR A 86 -7.21 6.81 -9.03
N LEU A 87 -5.88 6.92 -9.16
CA LEU A 87 -5.12 7.97 -8.48
C LEU A 87 -5.13 9.28 -9.27
N PRO A 88 -5.44 10.43 -8.63
CA PRO A 88 -5.54 11.74 -9.29
C PRO A 88 -4.17 12.37 -9.63
N GLY A 89 -3.32 11.66 -10.38
CA GLY A 89 -1.96 12.13 -10.72
C GLY A 89 -1.38 11.65 -12.05
N GLU A 90 -2.08 10.81 -12.82
CA GLU A 90 -1.68 10.42 -14.18
C GLU A 90 -2.81 10.75 -15.18
N GLN A 91 -2.91 12.04 -15.54
CA GLN A 91 -3.37 12.48 -16.86
C GLN A 91 -2.16 13.00 -17.64
#